data_AF-A0A7W1DN29-F1
#
_entry.id   AF-A0A7W1DN29-F1
#
_cell.length_a   1.000
_cell.length_b   1.000
_cell.length_c   1.000
_cell.angle_alpha   90.00
_cell.angle_beta   90.00
_cell.angle_gamma   90.00
#
_symmetry.space_group_name_H-M   'P 1'
#
loop_
_entity.id
_entity.type
_entity.pdbx_description
1 polymer ?
#
loop_
_entity_poly.entity_id
_entity_poly.type
_entity_poly.pdbx_seq_one_letter_code
_entity_poly.pdbx_strand_id
1 'polypeptide(L)'
;GHYLPVIVHADGSTCRLSEGGPVLGVFGDATYEQAHVQIAPGDRLVLFTDGVTEARNQDDEEYGEDRLIHAAIENRACSAPALEARLTQDVATFTGGQLQDDATLIVVAVE
;
A
#
# COMPACT_ATOMS: atom_id res chain seq x y z
N GLY A 1 -0.65 12.36 6.03
CA GLY A 1 -1.65 11.92 5.04
C GLY A 1 -2.28 10.62 5.49
N HIS A 2 -3.40 10.24 4.86
CA HIS A 2 -4.36 9.27 5.39
C HIS A 2 -3.84 7.83 5.50
N TYR A 3 -3.15 7.31 4.46
CA TYR A 3 -2.62 5.95 4.46
C TYR A 3 -1.11 5.91 4.64
N LEU A 4 -0.69 5.10 5.61
CA LEU A 4 0.70 4.97 6.01
C LEU A 4 1.36 3.79 5.26
N PRO A 5 2.59 3.95 4.75
CA PRO A 5 3.29 2.87 4.06
C PRO A 5 3.50 1.63 4.93
N VAL A 6 3.60 0.47 4.27
CA VAL A 6 3.87 -0.82 4.92
C VAL A 6 5.17 -1.41 4.36
N ILE A 7 6.07 -1.79 5.26
CA ILE A 7 7.20 -2.65 4.93
C ILE A 7 6.74 -4.11 5.10
N VAL A 8 6.94 -4.91 4.07
CA VAL A 8 6.83 -6.36 4.10
C VAL A 8 8.24 -6.93 4.12
N HIS A 9 8.61 -7.58 5.21
CA HIS A 9 9.93 -8.15 5.38
C HIS A 9 10.07 -9.46 4.61
N ALA A 10 11.30 -9.84 4.28
CA ALA A 10 11.60 -11.10 3.59
C ALA A 10 11.05 -12.35 4.33
N ASP A 11 11.02 -12.30 5.67
CA ASP A 11 10.49 -13.37 6.51
C ASP A 11 8.95 -13.45 6.55
N GLY A 12 8.27 -12.45 5.98
CA GLY A 12 6.81 -12.34 5.94
C GLY A 12 6.19 -11.54 7.08
N SER A 13 7.00 -11.04 8.02
CA SER A 13 6.54 -10.04 9.00
C SER A 13 6.29 -8.69 8.33
N THR A 14 5.49 -7.83 8.97
CA THR A 14 5.19 -6.50 8.45
C THR A 14 5.46 -5.42 9.49
N CYS A 15 5.85 -4.25 9.01
CA CYS A 15 6.06 -3.06 9.81
C CYS A 15 5.35 -1.88 9.15
N ARG A 16 4.34 -1.31 9.84
CA ARG A 16 3.65 -0.10 9.40
C ARG A 16 4.43 1.12 9.88
N LEU A 17 4.73 2.03 8.96
CA LEU A 17 5.30 3.32 9.31
C LEU A 17 4.21 4.16 10.00
N SER A 18 4.56 4.96 11.00
CA SER A 18 3.54 5.63 11.83
C SER A 18 3.58 7.16 11.74
N GLU A 19 4.72 7.69 11.35
CA GLU A 19 5.01 9.11 11.30
C GLU A 19 4.38 9.75 10.08
N GLY A 20 3.84 10.94 10.27
CA GLY A 20 3.16 11.66 9.22
C GLY A 20 2.63 13.00 9.69
N GLY A 21 1.43 13.34 9.25
CA GLY A 21 0.82 14.62 9.58
C GLY A 21 -0.59 14.69 9.01
N PRO A 22 -1.32 15.77 9.30
CA PRO A 22 -2.66 15.96 8.77
C PRO A 22 -2.64 16.10 7.24
N VAL A 23 -3.82 16.17 6.64
CA VAL A 23 -3.96 16.55 5.22
C VAL A 23 -3.36 17.95 4.99
N LEU A 24 -2.62 18.09 3.89
CA LEU A 24 -1.97 19.34 3.51
C LEU A 24 -3.01 20.43 3.20
N GLY A 25 -2.75 21.65 3.66
CA GLY A 25 -3.52 22.84 3.30
C GLY A 25 -4.79 23.11 4.11
N VAL A 26 -5.20 22.22 5.03
CA VAL A 26 -6.41 22.41 5.84
C VAL A 26 -6.13 23.18 7.14
N PHE A 27 -4.99 22.93 7.78
CA PHE A 27 -4.64 23.55 9.06
C PHE A 27 -3.42 24.45 8.88
N GLY A 28 -3.59 25.75 9.17
CA GLY A 28 -2.54 26.77 8.97
C GLY A 28 -1.28 26.53 9.80
N ASP A 29 -1.41 25.91 10.98
CA ASP A 29 -0.32 25.61 11.91
C ASP A 29 -0.01 24.10 11.97
N ALA A 30 -0.28 23.35 10.90
CA ALA A 30 0.01 21.91 10.85
C ALA A 30 1.51 21.62 11.01
N THR A 31 1.85 20.72 11.93
CA THR A 31 3.17 20.10 12.01
C THR A 31 3.19 18.78 11.26
N TYR A 32 4.28 18.50 10.55
CA TYR A 32 4.51 17.25 9.83
C TYR A 32 5.75 16.58 10.40
N GLU A 33 5.61 15.31 10.73
CA GLU A 33 6.68 14.48 11.24
C GLU A 33 7.47 13.87 10.09
N GLN A 34 8.72 13.55 10.37
CA GLN A 34 9.63 12.88 9.45
C GLN A 34 10.22 11.68 10.15
N ALA A 35 10.31 10.57 9.43
CA ALA A 35 10.96 9.36 9.89
C ALA A 35 11.93 8.84 8.85
N HIS A 36 12.89 8.05 9.33
CA HIS A 36 13.82 7.31 8.49
C HIS A 36 13.68 5.83 8.82
N VAL A 37 13.60 5.02 7.78
CA VAL A 37 13.56 3.57 7.90
C VAL A 37 14.62 2.93 7.02
N GLN A 38 15.18 1.83 7.51
CA GLN A 38 16.12 1.01 6.76
C GLN A 38 15.32 -0.06 6.01
N ILE A 39 15.48 -0.15 4.70
CA ILE A 39 14.95 -1.25 3.88
C ILE A 39 16.11 -2.20 3.61
N ALA A 40 15.99 -3.44 4.04
CA ALA A 40 17.02 -4.45 3.80
C ALA A 40 16.80 -5.16 2.45
N PRO A 41 17.85 -5.77 1.86
CA PRO A 41 17.68 -6.64 0.70
C PRO A 41 16.64 -7.74 0.99
N GLY A 42 15.69 -7.89 0.08
CA GLY A 42 14.56 -8.82 0.24
C GLY A 42 13.28 -8.20 0.83
N ASP A 43 13.35 -7.04 1.48
CA ASP A 43 12.16 -6.32 1.96
C ASP A 43 11.44 -5.60 0.81
N ARG A 44 10.16 -5.29 1.01
CA ARG A 44 9.32 -4.54 0.08
C ARG A 44 8.62 -3.41 0.82
N LEU A 45 8.83 -2.16 0.41
CA LEU A 45 8.01 -1.04 0.87
C LEU A 45 6.84 -0.86 -0.11
N VAL A 46 5.62 -0.94 0.41
CA VAL A 46 4.38 -0.79 -0.34
C VAL A 46 3.71 0.51 0.09
N LEU A 47 3.45 1.39 -0.89
CA LEU A 47 2.72 2.63 -0.72
C LEU A 47 1.48 2.60 -1.60
N PHE A 48 0.36 3.09 -1.09
CA PHE A 48 -0.90 3.08 -1.80
C PHE A 48 -1.80 4.25 -1.39
N THR A 49 -2.76 4.59 -2.25
CA THR A 49 -3.87 5.53 -1.95
C THR A 49 -5.11 4.78 -1.47
N ASP A 50 -6.05 5.52 -0.91
CA ASP A 50 -7.39 5.06 -0.53
C ASP A 50 -8.15 4.44 -1.70
N GLY A 51 -7.99 4.97 -2.93
CA GLY A 51 -8.57 4.38 -4.14
C GLY A 51 -8.20 2.91 -4.39
N VAL A 52 -7.16 2.36 -3.72
CA VAL A 52 -6.85 0.93 -3.72
C VAL A 52 -7.69 0.18 -2.67
N THR A 53 -7.69 0.65 -1.42
CA THR A 53 -8.31 -0.07 -0.29
C THR A 53 -9.82 0.09 -0.24
N GLU A 54 -10.34 1.23 -0.69
CA GLU A 54 -11.77 1.55 -0.75
C GLU A 54 -12.41 1.13 -2.08
N ALA A 55 -11.65 0.52 -2.99
CA ALA A 55 -12.17 -0.01 -4.24
C ALA A 55 -13.23 -1.09 -3.97
N ARG A 56 -14.39 -1.02 -4.65
CA ARG A 56 -15.53 -1.89 -4.34
C ARG A 56 -15.83 -2.94 -5.41
N ASN A 57 -16.28 -4.10 -4.97
CA ASN A 57 -16.82 -5.16 -5.82
C ASN A 57 -18.31 -4.90 -6.18
N GLN A 58 -18.94 -5.86 -6.89
CA GLN A 58 -20.34 -5.75 -7.31
C GLN A 58 -21.35 -5.78 -6.15
N ASP A 59 -20.94 -6.30 -4.99
CA ASP A 59 -21.74 -6.39 -3.77
C ASP A 59 -21.52 -5.17 -2.86
N ASP A 60 -20.83 -4.13 -3.35
CA ASP A 60 -20.46 -2.90 -2.62
C ASP A 60 -19.52 -3.14 -1.43
N GLU A 61 -18.78 -4.26 -1.44
CA GLU A 61 -17.75 -4.56 -0.43
C GLU A 61 -16.40 -3.94 -0.83
N GLU A 62 -15.73 -3.30 0.13
CA GLU A 62 -14.39 -2.73 -0.07
C GLU A 62 -13.31 -3.81 -0.17
N TYR A 63 -12.27 -3.54 -0.97
CA TYR A 63 -11.13 -4.46 -1.15
C TYR A 63 -10.39 -4.69 0.16
N GLY A 64 -10.20 -3.62 0.93
CA GLY A 64 -9.66 -3.64 2.28
C GLY A 64 -8.14 -3.70 2.33
N GLU A 65 -7.58 -3.04 3.34
CA GLU A 65 -6.14 -3.02 3.58
C GLU A 65 -5.57 -4.39 3.96
N ASP A 66 -6.30 -5.17 4.75
CA ASP A 66 -5.88 -6.51 5.18
C ASP A 66 -5.62 -7.44 3.99
N ARG A 67 -6.46 -7.37 2.95
CA ARG A 67 -6.29 -8.17 1.73
C ARG A 67 -5.06 -7.73 0.96
N LEU A 68 -4.84 -6.42 0.82
CA LEU A 68 -3.64 -5.86 0.17
C LEU A 68 -2.36 -6.35 0.84
N ILE A 69 -2.29 -6.24 2.18
CA ILE A 69 -1.12 -6.64 2.96
C ILE A 69 -0.91 -8.15 2.88
N HIS A 70 -1.99 -8.95 2.97
CA HIS A 70 -1.90 -10.40 2.84
C HIS A 70 -1.37 -10.82 1.47
N ALA A 71 -1.91 -10.24 0.39
CA ALA A 71 -1.42 -10.47 -0.97
C ALA A 71 0.06 -10.06 -1.12
N ALA A 72 0.48 -8.97 -0.47
CA ALA A 72 1.87 -8.53 -0.50
C ALA A 72 2.81 -9.52 0.24
N ILE A 73 2.39 -10.04 1.39
CA ILE A 73 3.13 -11.07 2.13
C ILE A 73 3.26 -12.34 1.30
N GLU A 74 2.18 -12.84 0.72
CA GLU A 74 2.17 -14.08 -0.10
C GLU A 74 3.11 -13.96 -1.32
N ASN A 75 3.25 -12.75 -1.87
CA ASN A 75 4.05 -12.50 -3.05
C ASN A 75 5.40 -11.81 -2.77
N ARG A 76 5.83 -11.70 -1.51
CA ARG A 76 7.02 -10.92 -1.08
C ARG A 76 8.32 -11.32 -1.77
N ALA A 77 8.45 -12.58 -2.19
CA ALA A 77 9.64 -13.10 -2.88
C ALA A 77 9.75 -12.61 -4.35
N CYS A 78 8.70 -12.00 -4.91
CA CYS A 78 8.73 -11.43 -6.25
C CYS A 78 9.60 -10.17 -6.31
N SER A 79 10.13 -9.84 -7.49
CA SER A 79 10.72 -8.52 -7.74
C SER A 79 9.69 -7.41 -7.54
N ALA A 80 10.12 -6.16 -7.30
CA ALA A 80 9.20 -5.05 -7.11
C ALA A 80 8.18 -4.86 -8.26
N PRO A 81 8.58 -4.92 -9.55
CA PRO A 81 7.61 -4.82 -10.66
C PRO A 81 6.63 -6.00 -10.71
N ALA A 82 7.09 -7.21 -10.38
CA ALA A 82 6.23 -8.39 -10.38
C ALA A 82 5.24 -8.37 -9.20
N LEU A 83 5.66 -7.83 -8.04
CA LEU A 83 4.77 -7.64 -6.90
C LEU A 83 3.71 -6.57 -7.19
N GLU A 84 4.10 -5.42 -7.72
CA GLU A 84 3.17 -4.36 -8.12
C GLU A 84 2.11 -4.90 -9.09
N ALA A 85 2.54 -5.55 -10.17
CA ALA A 85 1.61 -6.09 -11.17
C ALA A 85 0.62 -7.12 -10.58
N ARG A 86 1.07 -7.93 -9.62
CA ARG A 86 0.21 -8.92 -8.93
C ARG A 86 -0.82 -8.24 -8.04
N LEU A 87 -0.44 -7.24 -7.27
CA LEU A 87 -1.35 -6.50 -6.39
C LEU A 87 -2.37 -5.70 -7.22
N THR A 88 -1.93 -5.01 -8.28
CA THR A 88 -2.81 -4.31 -9.22
C THR A 88 -3.80 -5.27 -9.88
N GLN A 89 -3.35 -6.46 -10.30
CA GLN A 89 -4.23 -7.47 -10.86
C GLN A 89 -5.23 -8.04 -9.83
N ASP A 90 -4.83 -8.21 -8.57
CA ASP A 90 -5.71 -8.71 -7.51
C ASP A 90 -6.85 -7.71 -7.24
N VAL A 91 -6.52 -6.42 -7.12
CA VAL A 91 -7.52 -5.34 -6.99
C VAL A 91 -8.45 -5.32 -8.20
N ALA A 92 -7.91 -5.34 -9.42
CA ALA A 92 -8.72 -5.34 -10.65
C ALA A 92 -9.63 -6.58 -10.74
N THR A 93 -9.17 -7.73 -10.27
CA THR A 93 -9.98 -8.96 -10.26
C THR A 93 -11.12 -8.85 -9.25
N PHE A 94 -10.83 -8.33 -8.05
CA PHE A 94 -11.84 -8.12 -7.02
C PHE A 94 -12.94 -7.14 -7.45
N THR A 95 -12.57 -6.04 -8.11
CA THR A 95 -13.52 -4.99 -8.51
C THR A 95 -14.22 -5.29 -9.84
N GLY A 96 -13.84 -6.35 -10.55
CA GLY A 96 -14.29 -6.59 -11.93
C GLY A 96 -13.75 -5.55 -12.93
N GLY A 97 -12.61 -4.93 -12.61
CA GLY A 97 -11.89 -3.97 -13.46
C GLY A 97 -12.42 -2.54 -13.40
N GLN A 98 -13.35 -2.24 -12.48
CA GLN A 98 -13.91 -0.90 -12.32
C GLN A 98 -13.43 -0.28 -11.01
N LEU A 99 -12.77 0.88 -11.10
CA LEU A 99 -12.38 1.67 -9.95
C LEU A 99 -13.30 2.88 -9.82
N GLN A 100 -13.64 3.23 -8.58
CA GLN A 100 -14.51 4.36 -8.27
C GLN A 100 -13.72 5.65 -7.96
N ASP A 101 -12.40 5.53 -7.75
CA ASP A 101 -11.48 6.62 -7.45
C ASP A 101 -10.09 6.35 -8.06
N ASP A 102 -9.20 7.33 -8.03
CA ASP A 102 -7.81 7.20 -8.47
C ASP A 102 -7.02 6.27 -7.54
N ALA A 103 -6.69 5.07 -8.05
CA ALA A 103 -5.89 4.08 -7.34
C ALA A 103 -4.42 4.19 -7.75
N THR A 104 -3.54 4.39 -6.79
CA THR A 104 -2.09 4.38 -7.00
C THR A 104 -1.43 3.35 -6.10
N LEU A 105 -0.53 2.54 -6.66
CA LEU A 105 0.29 1.57 -5.94
C LEU A 105 1.75 1.75 -6.34
N ILE A 106 2.64 1.80 -5.36
CA ILE A 106 4.09 1.89 -5.55
C ILE A 106 4.77 0.82 -4.71
N VAL A 107 5.67 0.07 -5.34
CA VAL A 107 6.52 -0.92 -4.66
C VAL A 107 7.99 -0.51 -4.80
N VAL A 108 8.68 -0.39 -3.68
CA VAL A 108 10.12 -0.11 -3.62
C VAL A 108 10.84 -1.30 -3.03
N ALA A 109 11.99 -1.65 -3.62
CA ALA A 109 12.88 -2.70 -3.14
C ALA A 109 14.35 -2.24 -3.25
N VAL A 110 15.21 -2.87 -2.46
CA VAL A 110 16.66 -2.75 -2.56
C VAL A 110 17.20 -4.08 -3.08
N GLU A 111 18.02 -4.01 -4.13
CA GLU A 111 18.71 -5.15 -4.74
C GLU A 111 20.16 -5.26 -4.25
#